data_AF-A0A0F8WVV8-F1
#
_entry.id   AF-A0A0F8WVV8-F1
#
_cell.length_a   1.000
_cell.length_b   1.000
_cell.length_c   1.000
_cell.angle_alpha   90.00
_cell.angle_beta   90.00
_cell.angle_gamma   90.00
#
_symmetry.space_group_name_H-M   'P 1'
#
loop_
_entity.id
_entity.type
_entity.pdbx_description
1 polymer ?
#
loop_
_entity_poly.entity_id
_entity_poly.type
_entity_poly.pdbx_seq_one_letter_code
_entity_poly.pdbx_strand_id
1 'polypeptide(L)'
;MLYPIRRALAQTIYFPLVTAGSTGFQPTWTPAAAECRYIGDGAGIANLGSVCAHEDAGIWSQALTVAESSFGTTVLVYSDSETDVEDQSIICHTGFSA
;
A
#
# COMPACT_ATOMS: atom_id res chain seq x y z
N MET A 1 -5.12 -8.23 -2.33
CA MET A 1 -6.44 -7.78 -1.82
C MET A 1 -6.90 -6.57 -2.63
N LEU A 2 -8.19 -6.47 -2.98
CA LEU A 2 -8.74 -5.34 -3.75
C LEU A 2 -9.37 -4.33 -2.79
N TYR A 3 -8.90 -3.08 -2.81
CA TYR A 3 -9.41 -1.99 -1.99
C TYR A 3 -10.16 -0.96 -2.83
N PRO A 4 -11.46 -0.74 -2.59
CA PRO A 4 -12.17 0.36 -3.23
C PRO A 4 -11.68 1.69 -2.64
N ILE A 5 -11.30 2.63 -3.51
CA ILE A 5 -10.91 3.99 -3.13
C ILE A 5 -11.71 5.02 -3.90
N ARG A 6 -11.86 6.23 -3.34
CA ARG A 6 -12.52 7.34 -4.04
C ARG A 6 -11.56 7.96 -5.06
N ARG A 7 -12.06 8.26 -6.25
CA ARG A 7 -11.22 8.87 -7.30
C ARG A 7 -10.85 10.30 -6.95
N ALA A 8 -9.60 10.67 -7.20
CA ALA A 8 -9.07 12.04 -7.11
C ALA A 8 -9.30 12.72 -5.74
N LEU A 9 -9.19 11.95 -4.65
CA LEU A 9 -9.30 12.44 -3.29
C LEU A 9 -8.13 11.93 -2.44
N ALA A 10 -7.52 12.84 -1.68
CA ALA A 10 -6.59 12.44 -0.64
C ALA A 10 -7.35 11.59 0.39
N GLN A 11 -6.84 10.38 0.65
CA GLN A 11 -7.50 9.44 1.55
C GLN A 11 -6.47 8.47 2.13
N THR A 12 -6.79 7.92 3.29
CA THR A 12 -5.97 6.89 3.93
C THR A 12 -6.63 5.54 3.73
N ILE A 13 -5.86 4.59 3.23
CA ILE A 13 -6.26 3.18 3.21
C ILE A 13 -5.65 2.46 4.41
N TYR A 14 -6.32 1.41 4.87
CA TYR A 14 -5.84 0.55 5.95
C TYR A 14 -5.72 -0.88 5.47
N PHE A 15 -4.64 -1.56 5.83
CA PHE A 15 -4.35 -2.89 5.35
C PHE A 15 -3.48 -3.67 6.32
N PRO A 16 -3.56 -5.01 6.32
CA PRO A 16 -2.59 -5.80 7.05
C PRO A 16 -1.28 -5.95 6.26
N LEU A 17 -0.17 -6.02 6.99
CA LEU A 17 1.08 -6.60 6.48
C LEU A 17 1.43 -7.87 7.29
N VAL A 18 2.19 -8.79 6.69
CA VAL A 18 2.66 -10.01 7.36
C VAL A 18 4.16 -10.21 7.20
N THR A 19 4.81 -10.59 8.30
CA THR A 19 6.20 -11.07 8.31
C THR A 19 6.31 -12.36 7.52
N ALA A 20 7.45 -12.57 6.84
CA ALA A 20 7.68 -13.78 6.05
C ALA A 20 7.51 -15.04 6.90
N GLY A 21 6.77 -16.03 6.37
CA GLY A 21 6.52 -17.29 7.07
C GLY A 21 5.66 -17.21 8.35
N SER A 22 5.18 -16.03 8.74
CA SER A 22 4.33 -15.88 9.92
C SER A 22 2.88 -16.25 9.64
N THR A 23 2.21 -16.82 10.64
CA THR A 23 0.76 -17.06 10.63
C THR A 23 0.07 -16.05 11.54
N GLY A 24 -0.99 -15.42 11.05
CA GLY A 24 -1.63 -14.27 11.71
C GLY A 24 -0.94 -12.95 11.38
N PHE A 25 -1.72 -11.87 11.40
CA PHE A 25 -1.26 -10.51 11.10
C PHE A 25 -0.39 -9.97 12.26
N GLN A 26 0.83 -10.47 12.38
CA GLN A 26 1.81 -10.10 13.41
C GLN A 26 3.01 -9.34 12.80
N PRO A 27 2.83 -8.16 12.18
CA PRO A 27 3.93 -7.41 11.60
C PRO A 27 4.67 -6.60 12.67
N THR A 28 5.98 -6.79 12.76
CA THR A 28 6.90 -5.96 13.55
C THR A 28 7.69 -4.97 12.68
N TRP A 29 7.50 -5.01 11.37
CA TRP A 29 8.30 -4.31 10.37
C TRP A 29 7.69 -2.97 9.96
N THR A 30 8.49 -1.90 9.88
CA THR A 30 8.07 -0.57 9.40
C THR A 30 8.89 -0.18 8.18
N PRO A 31 8.29 -0.07 6.97
CA PRO A 31 9.05 0.22 5.76
C PRO A 31 9.54 1.66 5.66
N ALA A 32 10.69 1.84 5.02
CA ALA A 32 11.19 3.13 4.59
C ALA A 32 10.45 3.64 3.34
N ALA A 33 10.48 4.95 3.08
CA ALA A 33 9.76 5.53 1.94
C ALA A 33 10.23 4.98 0.58
N ALA A 34 11.49 4.56 0.48
CA ALA A 34 12.06 3.95 -0.72
C ALA A 34 11.53 2.53 -1.00
N GLU A 35 10.94 1.89 0.01
CA GLU A 35 10.38 0.53 -0.06
C GLU A 35 8.89 0.54 -0.42
N CYS A 36 8.24 1.71 -0.28
CA CYS A 36 6.86 1.96 -0.66
C CYS A 36 6.79 2.46 -2.11
N ARG A 37 6.31 1.61 -3.02
CA ARG A 37 6.24 1.90 -4.46
C ARG A 37 4.81 1.77 -4.99
N TYR A 38 4.51 2.43 -6.10
CA TYR A 38 3.22 2.29 -6.76
C TYR A 38 3.32 2.15 -8.28
N ILE A 39 2.29 1.53 -8.85
CA ILE A 39 2.04 1.38 -10.29
C ILE A 39 0.61 1.86 -10.55
N GLY A 40 0.45 2.93 -11.34
CA GLY A 40 -0.85 3.45 -11.76
C GLY A 40 -1.19 3.02 -13.18
N ASP A 41 -2.33 2.37 -13.39
CA ASP A 41 -2.86 1.98 -14.71
C ASP A 41 -1.86 1.25 -15.63
N GLY A 42 -0.94 0.47 -15.05
CA GLY A 42 0.10 -0.26 -15.78
C GLY A 42 1.29 0.58 -16.25
N ALA A 43 1.45 1.80 -15.72
CA ALA A 43 2.60 2.67 -15.98
C ALA A 43 3.88 2.17 -15.29
N GLY A 44 4.96 2.96 -15.38
CA GLY A 44 6.21 2.68 -14.68
C GLY A 44 6.07 2.71 -13.15
N ILE A 45 6.96 1.98 -12.48
CA ILE A 45 7.06 1.98 -11.01
C ILE A 45 7.58 3.34 -10.53
N ALA A 46 6.93 3.92 -9.53
CA ALA A 46 7.37 5.13 -8.86
C ALA A 46 7.36 4.95 -7.34
N ASN A 47 8.21 5.70 -6.63
CA ASN A 47 8.21 5.70 -5.17
C ASN A 47 7.07 6.56 -4.64
N LEU A 48 6.47 6.12 -3.54
CA LEU A 48 5.56 6.95 -2.77
C LEU A 48 6.34 8.04 -2.04
N GLY A 49 5.69 9.19 -1.85
CA GLY A 49 6.24 10.30 -1.07
C GLY A 49 6.13 10.11 0.46
N SER A 50 5.53 9.00 0.91
CA SER A 50 5.22 8.74 2.31
C SER A 50 5.49 7.27 2.67
N VAL A 51 5.90 7.06 3.92
CA VAL A 51 5.91 5.74 4.56
C VAL A 51 4.50 5.35 4.98
N CYS A 52 4.20 4.06 4.99
CA CYS A 52 2.99 3.60 5.68
C CYS A 52 3.19 3.69 7.20
N ALA A 53 2.10 3.98 7.92
CA ALA A 53 2.11 4.10 9.37
C ALA A 53 1.61 2.81 10.02
N HIS A 54 2.20 2.45 11.17
CA HIS A 54 1.74 1.34 11.98
C HIS A 54 0.65 1.82 12.95
N GLU A 55 -0.56 1.25 12.85
CA GLU A 55 -1.76 1.67 13.60
C GLU A 55 -2.12 0.72 14.76
N ASP A 56 -1.23 -0.22 15.10
CA ASP A 56 -1.41 -1.36 16.04
C ASP A 56 -2.17 -2.58 15.48
N ALA A 57 -2.07 -3.71 16.20
CA ALA A 57 -2.74 -4.99 15.90
C ALA A 57 -2.49 -5.55 14.49
N GLY A 58 -1.34 -5.20 13.91
CA GLY A 58 -0.94 -5.61 12.58
C GLY A 58 -1.62 -4.87 11.43
N ILE A 59 -2.25 -3.75 11.73
CA ILE A 59 -2.85 -2.85 10.74
C ILE A 59 -1.87 -1.73 10.41
N TRP A 60 -1.79 -1.48 9.11
CA TRP A 60 -1.00 -0.43 8.50
C TRP A 60 -1.92 0.56 7.80
N SER A 61 -1.49 1.81 7.73
CA SER A 61 -2.18 2.83 6.97
C SER A 61 -1.27 3.46 5.93
N GLN A 62 -1.80 3.77 4.75
CA GLN A 62 -1.10 4.50 3.71
C GLN A 62 -1.96 5.70 3.31
N ALA A 63 -1.41 6.90 3.49
CA ALA A 63 -1.99 8.10 2.95
C ALA A 63 -1.72 8.14 1.44
N LEU A 64 -2.80 8.16 0.66
CA LEU A 64 -2.78 8.36 -0.78
C LEU A 64 -3.03 9.83 -1.10
N THR A 65 -2.23 10.36 -2.01
CA THR A 65 -2.42 11.70 -2.57
C THR A 65 -3.59 11.71 -3.56
N VAL A 66 -4.00 12.93 -3.96
CA VAL A 66 -4.95 13.10 -5.06
C VAL A 66 -4.42 12.46 -6.35
N ALA A 67 -3.11 12.54 -6.61
CA ALA A 67 -2.50 11.94 -7.79
C ALA A 67 -2.59 10.39 -7.77
N GLU A 68 -2.21 9.77 -6.66
CA GLU A 68 -2.22 8.30 -6.49
C GLU A 68 -3.62 7.70 -6.52
N SER A 69 -4.63 8.48 -6.11
CA SER A 69 -6.05 8.09 -6.17
C SER A 69 -6.75 8.50 -7.48
N SER A 70 -6.03 9.10 -8.44
CA SER A 70 -6.62 9.50 -9.72
C SER A 70 -6.60 8.40 -10.78
N PHE A 71 -5.71 7.41 -10.62
CA PHE A 71 -5.59 6.23 -11.48
C PHE A 71 -6.83 5.34 -11.37
N GLY A 72 -7.19 4.65 -12.46
CA GLY A 72 -8.25 3.65 -12.43
C GLY A 72 -7.90 2.48 -11.51
N THR A 73 -6.65 2.03 -11.59
CA THR A 73 -6.06 1.01 -10.72
C THR A 73 -4.70 1.46 -10.22
N THR A 74 -4.49 1.39 -8.91
CA THR A 74 -3.21 1.68 -8.26
C THR A 74 -2.74 0.43 -7.53
N VAL A 75 -1.60 -0.13 -7.93
CA VAL A 75 -0.95 -1.22 -7.19
C VAL A 75 0.09 -0.59 -6.28
N LEU A 76 -0.04 -0.79 -4.98
CA LEU A 76 0.96 -0.44 -3.98
C LEU A 76 1.81 -1.67 -3.70
N VAL A 77 3.13 -1.49 -3.73
CA VAL A 77 4.12 -2.55 -3.53
C VAL A 77 4.96 -2.15 -2.33
N TYR A 78 5.06 -3.05 -1.37
CA TYR A 78 5.91 -2.93 -0.20
C TYR A 78 6.96 -4.03 -0.31
N SER A 79 8.20 -3.62 -0.52
CA SER A 79 9.32 -4.53 -0.70
C SER A 79 10.49 -4.06 0.14
N ASP A 80 10.98 -4.90 1.03
CA ASP A 80 12.24 -4.68 1.70
C ASP A 80 13.39 -5.24 0.84
N SER A 81 14.59 -4.72 1.04
CA SER A 81 15.83 -5.38 0.63
C SER A 81 16.29 -6.49 1.59
N GLU A 82 15.70 -6.56 2.78
CA GLU A 82 15.93 -7.60 3.80
C GLU A 82 14.92 -8.76 3.68
N THR A 83 15.32 -9.96 4.14
CA THR A 83 14.61 -11.23 3.90
C THR A 83 13.44 -11.51 4.84
N ASP A 84 13.21 -10.65 5.82
CA ASP A 84 12.38 -10.98 6.99
C ASP A 84 10.89 -10.68 6.77
N VAL A 85 10.55 -10.00 5.66
CA VAL A 85 9.17 -9.69 5.25
C VAL A 85 8.94 -10.13 3.81
N GLU A 86 7.81 -10.78 3.55
CA GLU A 86 7.43 -11.15 2.18
C GLU A 86 7.12 -9.89 1.38
N ASP A 87 7.51 -9.87 0.11
CA ASP A 87 7.06 -8.80 -0.80
C ASP A 87 5.53 -8.83 -0.87
N GLN A 88 4.89 -7.73 -0.50
CA GLN A 88 3.43 -7.63 -0.48
C GLN A 88 2.92 -6.56 -1.41
N SER A 89 1.73 -6.79 -1.95
CA SER A 89 1.05 -5.81 -2.77
C SER A 89 -0.42 -5.67 -2.46
N ILE A 90 -0.89 -4.45 -2.65
CA ILE A 90 -2.28 -4.04 -2.45
C ILE A 90 -2.76 -3.43 -3.74
N ILE A 91 -3.91 -3.88 -4.21
CA ILE A 91 -4.51 -3.36 -5.43
C ILE A 91 -5.66 -2.46 -5.02
N CYS A 92 -5.52 -1.17 -5.27
CA CYS A 92 -6.58 -0.20 -5.09
C CYS A 92 -7.28 0.04 -6.43
N HIS A 93 -8.60 0.13 -6.43
CA HIS A 93 -9.39 0.39 -7.63
C HIS A 93 -10.39 1.52 -7.37
N THR A 94 -10.40 2.53 -8.24
CA THR A 94 -11.39 3.61 -8.20
C THR A 94 -12.67 3.17 -8.89
N GLY A 95 -13.33 2.18 -8.30
CA GLY A 95 -14.44 1.47 -8.92
C GLY A 95 -15.78 1.72 -8.27
N PHE A 96 -16.16 2.96 -7.98
CA PHE A 96 -17.57 3.35 -7.85
C PHE A 96 -17.72 4.81 -8.28
N SER A 97 -18.17 5.02 -9.52
CA SER A 97 -18.85 6.26 -9.88
C SER A 97 -20.16 6.33 -9.09
N ALA A 98 -20.40 7.43 -8.38
CA ALA A 98 -21.77 7.81 -8.04
C ALA A 98 -22.53 8.13 -9.34
#